data_AF-A0AA35T2Y9-F1
#
_entry.id   AF-A0AA35T2Y9-F1
#
_cell.length_a   1.000
_cell.length_b   1.000
_cell.length_c   1.000
_cell.angle_alpha   90.00
_cell.angle_beta   90.00
_cell.angle_gamma   90.00
#
_symmetry.space_group_name_H-M   'P 1'
#
loop_
_entity.id
_entity.type
_entity.pdbx_description
1 polymer ?
#
loop_
_entity_poly.entity_id
_entity_poly.type
_entity_poly.pdbx_seq_one_letter_code
_entity_poly.pdbx_strand_id
1 'polypeptide(L)'
;MNQELIDQIRKIVERVLEEQASTITQIANEKRLLAIFGATQLELDKPLQQLHTCMQDGWKITIILSDLATKVVNLEPIHAIFGEENILQENDLTDISAFVDSYQQIVLPVFSHPMAAKLALRLVDTPCTYLVFEALSKGKTVIAVTDALNQDKTSAKINAIEVEYVNVLSELGVQWVPMMQIAESIKNRTNDSSTSLDKPLISATTISNLDANVQELVYAKQAIITPLAHYDYYADRLSREHRIASDVDEWIERGNATITASPRFEDGVRLTAWANDTQNTENTDDYEFAIASAVYLFEIPAGTQYIEVLVRYRGEPHHLEIEDYDEPIAGRAWIRNTKRETTRSGYYDENAKETRYGDTFVLRAKNRSEHIKIPAVGHVKDGWMELHIVAEGGEQIDVEYLEVSTYHRQPKVRVIQRYTPTYRWRPWHRYTYLYFYDGPVYYATDSDHYLRWSYPVYDHHYLSIRSYYGGYLGRYRGYYPSAYYRYYSPYYGSYHSYYRGRESLQKAYTADYAALQTFFFFVEPVVLVEHKQQLAPEV
;
A
#
# COMPACT_ATOMS: atom_id res chain seq x y z
N MET A 1 31.43 38.33 40.01
CA MET A 1 30.07 38.53 39.46
C MET A 1 29.34 39.48 40.41
N ASN A 2 28.63 40.50 39.93
CA ASN A 2 28.09 41.52 40.83
C ASN A 2 26.76 41.07 41.45
N GLN A 3 26.70 40.94 42.77
CA GLN A 3 25.55 40.37 43.49
C GLN A 3 24.27 41.17 43.27
N GLU A 4 24.39 42.50 43.31
CA GLU A 4 23.29 43.45 43.08
C GLU A 4 22.60 43.25 41.72
N LEU A 5 23.35 42.80 40.70
CA LEU A 5 22.83 42.54 39.35
C LEU A 5 22.06 41.20 39.30
N ILE A 6 22.44 40.22 40.12
CA ILE A 6 21.70 38.96 40.28
C ILE A 6 20.35 39.23 40.96
N ASP A 7 20.32 40.06 42.00
CA ASP A 7 19.10 40.37 42.74
C ASP A 7 18.14 41.30 41.96
N GLN A 8 18.67 42.13 41.05
CA GLN A 8 17.86 42.85 40.06
C GLN A 8 17.22 41.90 39.03
N ILE A 9 17.99 40.95 38.46
CA ILE A 9 17.45 39.94 37.53
C ILE A 9 16.36 39.11 38.23
N ARG A 10 16.60 38.67 39.47
CA ARG A 10 15.63 37.90 40.26
C ARG A 10 14.27 38.62 40.35
N LYS A 11 14.26 39.88 40.77
CA LYS A 11 13.02 40.67 40.88
C LYS A 11 12.28 40.88 39.56
N ILE A 12 13.01 40.98 38.44
CA ILE A 12 12.40 41.09 37.12
C ILE A 12 11.73 39.76 36.74
N VAL A 13 12.40 38.63 36.97
CA VAL A 13 11.83 37.29 36.71
C VAL A 13 10.62 37.00 37.61
N GLU A 14 10.70 37.31 38.90
CA GLU A 14 9.58 37.17 39.86
C GLU A 14 8.34 37.94 39.38
N ARG A 15 8.49 39.22 38.99
CA ARG A 15 7.36 40.05 38.53
C ARG A 15 6.78 39.58 37.18
N VAL A 16 7.62 39.10 36.25
CA VAL A 16 7.15 38.53 34.97
C VAL A 16 6.36 37.24 35.19
N LEU A 17 6.76 36.41 36.16
CA LEU A 17 6.02 35.19 36.52
C LEU A 17 4.67 35.53 37.18
N GLU A 18 4.59 36.56 38.02
CA GLU A 18 3.33 37.05 38.59
C GLU A 18 2.38 37.64 37.52
N GLU A 19 2.91 38.42 36.58
CA GLU A 19 2.16 38.97 35.44
C GLU A 19 1.64 37.85 34.51
N GLN A 20 2.45 36.81 34.26
CA GLN A 20 2.00 35.64 33.50
C GLN A 20 0.95 34.80 34.25
N ALA A 21 1.17 34.51 35.54
CA ALA A 21 0.25 33.71 36.35
C ALA A 21 -1.14 34.38 36.49
N SER A 22 -1.18 35.70 36.69
CA SER A 22 -2.45 36.46 36.73
C SER A 22 -3.17 36.46 35.38
N THR A 23 -2.44 36.59 34.27
CA THR A 23 -3.01 36.49 32.90
C THR A 23 -3.59 35.10 32.63
N ILE A 24 -2.86 34.02 32.97
CA ILE A 24 -3.34 32.63 32.85
C ILE A 24 -4.60 32.42 33.70
N THR A 25 -4.62 32.97 34.92
CA THR A 25 -5.78 32.87 35.82
C THR A 25 -7.02 33.62 35.29
N GLN A 26 -6.85 34.74 34.58
CA GLN A 26 -7.97 35.40 33.90
C GLN A 26 -8.48 34.58 32.70
N ILE A 27 -7.58 34.05 31.86
CA ILE A 27 -7.95 33.24 30.69
C ILE A 27 -8.71 31.97 31.11
N ALA A 28 -8.28 31.29 32.17
CA ALA A 28 -8.93 30.07 32.67
C ALA A 28 -10.38 30.28 33.15
N ASN A 29 -10.70 31.48 33.65
CA ASN A 29 -12.03 31.85 34.16
C ASN A 29 -12.97 32.42 33.08
N GLU A 30 -12.50 32.67 31.86
CA GLU A 30 -13.31 33.23 30.78
C GLU A 30 -14.09 32.13 30.05
N LYS A 31 -15.43 32.24 29.99
CA LYS A 31 -16.30 31.28 29.29
C LYS A 31 -15.95 31.22 27.79
N ARG A 32 -15.35 30.11 27.36
CA ARG A 32 -14.87 29.87 26.00
C ARG A 32 -15.39 28.52 25.48
N LEU A 33 -16.14 28.59 24.38
CA LEU A 33 -16.76 27.46 23.70
C LEU A 33 -16.13 27.28 22.31
N LEU A 34 -15.72 26.06 21.98
CA LEU A 34 -15.26 25.71 20.64
C LEU A 34 -16.38 25.02 19.87
N ALA A 35 -16.78 25.56 18.72
CA ALA A 35 -17.83 25.01 17.87
C ALA A 35 -17.23 24.45 16.58
N ILE A 36 -17.27 23.14 16.39
CA ILE A 36 -16.66 22.47 15.22
C ILE A 36 -17.76 22.03 14.25
N PHE A 37 -17.73 22.59 13.03
CA PHE A 37 -18.73 22.38 11.99
C PHE A 37 -18.27 21.30 10.99
N GLY A 38 -19.02 20.20 10.97
CA GLY A 38 -18.97 19.21 9.91
C GLY A 38 -19.70 19.66 8.64
N ALA A 39 -19.44 18.97 7.53
CA ALA A 39 -20.16 19.16 6.28
C ALA A 39 -21.66 18.81 6.39
N THR A 40 -22.52 19.65 5.83
CA THR A 40 -23.97 19.41 5.79
C THR A 40 -24.62 20.04 4.55
N GLN A 41 -25.82 19.58 4.20
CA GLN A 41 -26.71 20.22 3.22
C GLN A 41 -27.92 20.88 3.90
N LEU A 42 -27.93 20.95 5.24
CA LEU A 42 -29.01 21.52 6.06
C LEU A 42 -28.84 23.02 6.25
N GLU A 43 -29.97 23.72 6.39
CA GLU A 43 -30.04 25.13 6.79
C GLU A 43 -29.40 25.35 8.16
N LEU A 44 -28.49 26.33 8.26
CA LEU A 44 -27.73 26.59 9.49
C LEU A 44 -28.41 27.53 10.49
N ASP A 45 -29.58 28.07 10.16
CA ASP A 45 -30.28 29.06 11.01
C ASP A 45 -30.48 28.56 12.45
N LYS A 46 -30.87 27.28 12.62
CA LYS A 46 -31.11 26.65 13.93
C LYS A 46 -29.82 26.49 14.77
N PRO A 47 -28.73 25.86 14.28
CA PRO A 47 -27.50 25.77 15.05
C PRO A 47 -26.85 27.14 15.30
N LEU A 48 -26.90 28.08 14.35
CA LEU A 48 -26.36 29.43 14.53
C LEU A 48 -27.17 30.22 15.58
N GLN A 49 -28.51 30.11 15.60
CA GLN A 49 -29.36 30.72 16.63
C GLN A 49 -29.03 30.21 18.05
N GLN A 50 -28.74 28.90 18.18
CA GLN A 50 -28.37 28.29 19.46
C GLN A 50 -27.00 28.76 19.95
N LEU A 51 -26.00 28.83 19.07
CA LEU A 51 -24.70 29.41 19.39
C LEU A 51 -24.82 30.91 19.73
N HIS A 52 -25.65 31.67 19.01
CA HIS A 52 -25.89 33.08 19.32
C HIS A 52 -26.56 33.27 20.70
N THR A 53 -27.45 32.36 21.12
CA THR A 53 -27.98 32.33 22.48
C THR A 53 -26.87 32.10 23.52
N CYS A 54 -25.88 31.26 23.21
CA CYS A 54 -24.71 31.08 24.08
C CYS A 54 -23.86 32.35 24.18
N MET A 55 -23.69 33.13 23.10
CA MET A 55 -23.02 34.44 23.16
C MET A 55 -23.74 35.41 24.10
N GLN A 56 -25.07 35.46 24.03
CA GLN A 56 -25.90 36.30 24.91
C GLN A 56 -25.79 35.88 26.40
N ASP A 57 -25.58 34.59 26.66
CA ASP A 57 -25.28 34.01 27.98
C ASP A 57 -23.81 34.21 28.44
N GLY A 58 -23.02 34.97 27.68
CA GLY A 58 -21.67 35.40 28.00
C GLY A 58 -20.54 34.45 27.56
N TRP A 59 -20.79 33.53 26.63
CA TRP A 59 -19.73 32.70 26.04
C TRP A 59 -19.03 33.41 24.88
N LYS A 60 -17.69 33.43 24.89
CA LYS A 60 -16.91 33.63 23.67
C LYS A 60 -16.90 32.33 22.88
N ILE A 61 -17.16 32.42 21.58
CA ILE A 61 -17.29 31.27 20.69
C ILE A 61 -16.27 31.40 19.57
N THR A 62 -15.47 30.36 19.38
CA THR A 62 -14.62 30.20 18.19
C THR A 62 -15.20 29.07 17.36
N ILE A 63 -15.30 29.28 16.05
CA ILE A 63 -15.84 28.32 15.09
C ILE A 63 -14.68 27.73 14.28
N ILE A 64 -14.62 26.41 14.17
CA ILE A 64 -13.74 25.71 13.23
C ILE A 64 -14.59 25.04 12.16
N LEU A 65 -14.31 25.33 10.90
CA LEU A 65 -14.91 24.71 9.74
C LEU A 65 -14.01 23.57 9.25
N SER A 66 -14.52 22.33 9.26
CA SER A 66 -13.81 21.20 8.62
C SER A 66 -13.59 21.44 7.12
N ASP A 67 -12.55 20.84 6.54
CA ASP A 67 -12.19 20.99 5.12
C ASP A 67 -13.31 20.55 4.16
N LEU A 68 -14.20 19.66 4.60
CA LEU A 68 -15.41 19.31 3.82
C LEU A 68 -16.57 20.29 4.07
N ALA A 69 -16.63 20.97 5.22
CA ALA A 69 -17.64 21.99 5.49
C ALA A 69 -17.42 23.26 4.66
N THR A 70 -16.16 23.73 4.55
CA THR A 70 -15.81 24.92 3.72
C THR A 70 -16.18 24.77 2.24
N LYS A 71 -16.43 23.54 1.78
CA LYS A 71 -16.79 23.19 0.39
C LYS A 71 -18.29 23.03 0.14
N VAL A 72 -19.13 22.98 1.18
CA VAL A 72 -20.59 22.75 1.06
C VAL A 72 -21.47 23.71 1.85
N VAL A 73 -20.92 24.39 2.85
CA VAL A 73 -21.64 25.32 3.73
C VAL A 73 -21.54 26.75 3.21
N ASN A 74 -22.65 27.49 3.14
CA ASN A 74 -22.57 28.95 2.96
C ASN A 74 -22.01 29.59 4.25
N LEU A 75 -20.87 30.27 4.13
CA LEU A 75 -20.19 30.90 5.26
C LEU A 75 -20.75 32.30 5.59
N GLU A 76 -21.45 32.97 4.66
CA GLU A 76 -21.97 34.34 4.87
C GLU A 76 -22.80 34.50 6.16
N PRO A 77 -23.74 33.60 6.52
CA PRO A 77 -24.51 33.73 7.75
C PRO A 77 -23.66 33.52 9.00
N ILE A 78 -22.56 32.78 8.89
CA ILE A 78 -21.63 32.52 10.01
C ILE A 78 -20.78 33.77 10.25
N HIS A 79 -20.15 34.32 9.19
CA HIS A 79 -19.38 35.57 9.26
C HIS A 79 -20.23 36.74 9.76
N ALA A 80 -21.49 36.84 9.32
CA ALA A 80 -22.42 37.91 9.74
C ALA A 80 -22.82 37.87 11.22
N ILE A 81 -22.75 36.70 11.89
CA ILE A 81 -23.14 36.54 13.31
C ILE A 81 -21.93 36.51 14.24
N PHE A 82 -20.82 35.91 13.81
CA PHE A 82 -19.67 35.62 14.66
C PHE A 82 -18.41 36.44 14.35
N GLY A 83 -18.36 37.17 13.23
CA GLY A 83 -17.16 37.88 12.77
C GLY A 83 -16.15 36.95 12.10
N GLU A 84 -15.37 37.47 11.15
CA GLU A 84 -14.33 36.71 10.45
C GLU A 84 -13.22 36.25 11.40
N GLU A 85 -12.89 37.06 12.41
CA GLU A 85 -11.79 36.82 13.34
C GLU A 85 -12.03 35.66 14.33
N ASN A 86 -13.28 35.20 14.47
CA ASN A 86 -13.65 34.06 15.33
C ASN A 86 -13.93 32.78 14.53
N ILE A 87 -13.70 32.79 13.20
CA ILE A 87 -13.96 31.66 12.29
C ILE A 87 -12.65 31.21 11.66
N LEU A 88 -12.30 29.94 11.87
CA LEU A 88 -11.06 29.33 11.40
C LEU A 88 -11.38 28.18 10.45
N GLN A 89 -10.57 27.99 9.41
CA GLN A 89 -10.62 26.79 8.59
C GLN A 89 -9.68 25.73 9.15
N GLU A 90 -10.07 24.46 9.05
CA GLU A 90 -9.30 23.31 9.53
C GLU A 90 -7.84 23.30 9.01
N ASN A 91 -7.61 23.76 7.78
CA ASN A 91 -6.30 23.78 7.13
C ASN A 91 -5.36 24.90 7.63
N ASP A 92 -5.89 25.90 8.37
CA ASP A 92 -5.11 27.05 8.88
C ASP A 92 -4.57 26.83 10.31
N LEU A 93 -4.93 25.71 10.95
CA LEU A 93 -4.63 25.42 12.35
C LEU A 93 -3.20 24.90 12.55
N THR A 94 -2.35 25.73 13.18
CA THR A 94 -0.91 25.46 13.34
C THR A 94 -0.48 24.99 14.73
N ASP A 95 -1.10 25.48 15.81
CA ASP A 95 -0.91 24.96 17.18
C ASP A 95 -2.22 24.37 17.71
N ILE A 96 -2.51 23.15 17.26
CA ILE A 96 -3.75 22.44 17.59
C ILE A 96 -3.81 22.09 19.10
N SER A 97 -2.66 21.92 19.75
CA SER A 97 -2.58 21.52 21.17
C SER A 97 -3.02 22.63 22.13
N ALA A 98 -2.62 23.88 21.86
CA ALA A 98 -3.01 25.02 22.68
C ALA A 98 -4.52 25.33 22.61
N PHE A 99 -5.20 24.94 21.52
CA PHE A 99 -6.65 25.11 21.41
C PHE A 99 -7.37 24.36 22.52
N VAL A 100 -7.15 23.05 22.66
CA VAL A 100 -7.97 22.20 23.55
C VAL A 100 -7.93 22.70 24.98
N ASP A 101 -6.78 23.17 25.48
CA ASP A 101 -6.69 23.67 26.86
C ASP A 101 -7.39 25.02 27.07
N SER A 102 -7.51 25.84 26.04
CA SER A 102 -8.09 27.20 26.11
C SER A 102 -9.63 27.29 26.11
N TYR A 103 -10.36 26.20 25.84
CA TYR A 103 -11.84 26.14 25.89
C TYR A 103 -12.32 25.20 27.00
N GLN A 104 -13.43 25.51 27.69
CA GLN A 104 -14.00 24.62 28.71
C GLN A 104 -14.92 23.53 28.12
N GLN A 105 -15.55 23.80 26.98
CA GLN A 105 -16.47 22.87 26.30
C GLN A 105 -16.23 22.87 24.79
N ILE A 106 -16.46 21.73 24.13
CA ILE A 106 -16.56 21.62 22.67
C ILE A 106 -18.00 21.26 22.31
N VAL A 107 -18.54 21.90 21.27
CA VAL A 107 -19.83 21.57 20.68
C VAL A 107 -19.67 21.25 19.19
N LEU A 108 -20.39 20.23 18.73
CA LEU A 108 -20.47 19.78 17.35
C LEU A 108 -21.89 20.07 16.84
N PRO A 109 -22.21 21.36 16.55
CA PRO A 109 -23.56 21.81 16.20
C PRO A 109 -24.02 21.28 14.84
N VAL A 110 -23.07 20.80 14.02
CA VAL A 110 -23.30 20.15 12.73
C VAL A 110 -22.40 18.91 12.69
N PHE A 111 -22.95 17.76 13.05
CA PHE A 111 -22.18 16.51 13.19
C PHE A 111 -22.40 15.58 11.99
N SER A 112 -21.43 15.55 11.06
CA SER A 112 -21.57 14.84 9.79
C SER A 112 -21.23 13.35 9.89
N HIS A 113 -21.88 12.50 9.08
CA HIS A 113 -21.60 11.05 9.05
C HIS A 113 -20.11 10.70 8.86
N PRO A 114 -19.32 11.39 7.99
CA PRO A 114 -17.89 11.14 7.89
C PRO A 114 -17.11 11.45 9.18
N MET A 115 -17.48 12.51 9.91
CA MET A 115 -16.85 12.85 11.18
C MET A 115 -17.26 11.90 12.30
N ALA A 116 -18.52 11.45 12.32
CA ALA A 116 -19.02 10.39 13.20
C ALA A 116 -18.26 9.07 13.00
N ALA A 117 -18.15 8.63 11.75
CA ALA A 117 -17.41 7.42 11.37
C ALA A 117 -15.94 7.51 11.78
N LYS A 118 -15.27 8.63 11.48
CA LYS A 118 -13.88 8.86 11.86
C LYS A 118 -13.68 8.78 13.37
N LEU A 119 -14.46 9.52 14.15
CA LEU A 119 -14.29 9.56 15.61
C LEU A 119 -14.62 8.21 16.28
N ALA A 120 -15.67 7.51 15.83
CA ALA A 120 -16.03 6.18 16.35
C ALA A 120 -14.94 5.13 16.03
N LEU A 121 -14.40 5.15 14.81
CA LEU A 121 -13.26 4.33 14.39
C LEU A 121 -11.91 4.83 14.93
N ARG A 122 -11.90 5.91 15.71
CA ARG A 122 -10.71 6.59 16.27
C ARG A 122 -9.71 7.04 15.20
N LEU A 123 -10.19 7.32 13.98
CA LEU A 123 -9.43 7.95 12.91
C LEU A 123 -9.26 9.43 13.21
N VAL A 124 -8.12 9.73 13.82
CA VAL A 124 -7.71 11.08 14.22
C VAL A 124 -6.72 11.61 13.17
N ASP A 125 -7.24 11.81 11.95
CA ASP A 125 -6.49 12.22 10.74
C ASP A 125 -6.66 13.69 10.36
N THR A 126 -7.53 14.45 11.05
CA THR A 126 -7.73 15.89 10.78
C THR A 126 -7.71 16.69 12.08
N PRO A 127 -7.36 17.99 12.03
CA PRO A 127 -7.40 18.86 13.20
C PRO A 127 -8.76 18.84 13.93
N CYS A 128 -9.89 18.82 13.23
CA CYS A 128 -11.21 18.70 13.85
C CYS A 128 -11.39 17.38 14.61
N THR A 129 -10.99 16.24 14.04
CA THR A 129 -11.10 14.95 14.74
C THR A 129 -10.11 14.85 15.90
N TYR A 130 -8.94 15.49 15.80
CA TYR A 130 -7.95 15.60 16.88
C TYR A 130 -8.46 16.41 18.06
N LEU A 131 -8.95 17.64 17.84
CA LEU A 131 -9.46 18.51 18.90
C LEU A 131 -10.59 17.85 19.71
N VAL A 132 -11.50 17.14 19.04
CA VAL A 132 -12.56 16.37 19.70
C VAL A 132 -12.00 15.21 20.51
N PHE A 133 -11.10 14.41 19.93
CA PHE A 133 -10.60 13.21 20.59
C PHE A 133 -9.67 13.53 21.76
N GLU A 134 -8.86 14.60 21.66
CA GLU A 134 -8.02 15.09 22.74
C GLU A 134 -8.88 15.64 23.89
N ALA A 135 -9.94 16.41 23.60
CA ALA A 135 -10.87 16.89 24.61
C ALA A 135 -11.53 15.74 25.40
N LEU A 136 -11.96 14.68 24.72
CA LEU A 136 -12.46 13.46 25.36
C LEU A 136 -11.37 12.80 26.24
N SER A 137 -10.13 12.70 25.75
CA SER A 137 -9.01 12.10 26.51
C SER A 137 -8.59 12.91 27.76
N LYS A 138 -8.82 14.23 27.75
CA LYS A 138 -8.64 15.13 28.90
C LYS A 138 -9.87 15.16 29.84
N GLY A 139 -10.97 14.51 29.48
CA GLY A 139 -12.22 14.49 30.25
C GLY A 139 -13.06 15.77 30.15
N LYS A 140 -12.85 16.58 29.10
CA LYS A 140 -13.66 17.75 28.78
C LYS A 140 -14.99 17.33 28.14
N THR A 141 -16.02 18.16 28.29
CA THR A 141 -17.35 17.85 27.73
C THR A 141 -17.36 18.14 26.23
N VAL A 142 -17.66 17.12 25.43
CA VAL A 142 -18.01 17.25 24.00
C VAL A 142 -19.51 17.02 23.84
N ILE A 143 -20.20 17.99 23.24
CA ILE A 143 -21.65 17.94 22.96
C ILE A 143 -21.85 17.76 21.46
N ALA A 144 -22.69 16.82 21.02
CA ALA A 144 -22.96 16.56 19.60
C ALA A 144 -24.46 16.50 19.29
N VAL A 145 -24.86 17.01 18.12
CA VAL A 145 -26.27 17.00 17.69
C VAL A 145 -26.72 15.65 17.19
N THR A 146 -27.91 15.21 17.60
CA THR A 146 -28.55 13.96 17.13
C THR A 146 -29.15 14.08 15.73
N ASP A 147 -29.55 15.30 15.35
CA ASP A 147 -30.46 15.60 14.24
C ASP A 147 -29.84 15.38 12.85
N ALA A 148 -28.51 15.35 12.77
CA ALA A 148 -27.76 15.13 11.54
C ALA A 148 -27.56 13.64 11.21
N LEU A 149 -27.61 12.73 12.20
CA LEU A 149 -27.40 11.28 12.00
C LEU A 149 -28.71 10.48 11.84
N ASN A 150 -29.87 11.13 11.92
CA ASN A 150 -31.19 10.47 11.92
C ASN A 150 -32.04 10.83 10.69
N GLN A 151 -31.42 10.97 9.51
CA GLN A 151 -32.11 11.45 8.31
C GLN A 151 -32.59 10.31 7.40
N ASP A 152 -33.64 10.59 6.63
CA ASP A 152 -34.61 9.56 6.23
C ASP A 152 -34.19 8.70 5.00
N LYS A 153 -34.64 7.44 5.00
CA LYS A 153 -34.53 6.45 3.92
C LYS A 153 -33.12 6.02 3.46
N THR A 154 -32.07 6.25 4.24
CA THR A 154 -30.84 5.45 4.08
C THR A 154 -31.13 3.96 4.25
N SER A 155 -30.32 3.10 3.62
CA SER A 155 -30.55 1.65 3.68
C SER A 155 -30.35 1.15 5.12
N ALA A 156 -31.16 0.19 5.59
CA ALA A 156 -31.13 -0.28 6.98
C ALA A 156 -29.74 -0.75 7.50
N LYS A 157 -28.79 -1.08 6.61
CA LYS A 157 -27.40 -1.36 6.97
C LYS A 157 -26.61 -0.12 7.39
N ILE A 158 -26.88 1.03 6.77
CA ILE A 158 -26.24 2.32 7.07
C ILE A 158 -26.74 2.82 8.44
N ASN A 159 -28.05 2.80 8.67
CA ASN A 159 -28.65 3.16 9.96
C ASN A 159 -28.17 2.26 11.11
N ALA A 160 -27.87 0.98 10.85
CA ALA A 160 -27.26 0.10 11.85
C ALA A 160 -25.83 0.50 12.22
N ILE A 161 -25.02 0.90 11.22
CA ILE A 161 -23.66 1.42 11.41
C ILE A 161 -23.67 2.78 12.14
N GLU A 162 -24.66 3.62 11.86
CA GLU A 162 -24.84 4.92 12.54
C GLU A 162 -25.17 4.73 14.02
N VAL A 163 -26.02 3.75 14.37
CA VAL A 163 -26.27 3.36 15.77
C VAL A 163 -25.00 2.81 16.44
N GLU A 164 -24.18 2.04 15.73
CA GLU A 164 -22.89 1.56 16.24
C GLU A 164 -21.94 2.74 16.56
N TYR A 165 -21.82 3.72 15.65
CA TYR A 165 -21.02 4.92 15.88
C TYR A 165 -21.54 5.76 17.04
N VAL A 166 -22.86 5.96 17.16
CA VAL A 166 -23.49 6.69 18.27
C VAL A 166 -23.21 6.01 19.61
N ASN A 167 -23.28 4.67 19.67
CA ASN A 167 -22.97 3.90 20.87
C ASN A 167 -21.49 4.06 21.27
N VAL A 168 -20.54 3.82 20.35
CA VAL A 168 -19.10 3.93 20.62
C VAL A 168 -18.71 5.35 21.05
N LEU A 169 -19.30 6.38 20.45
CA LEU A 169 -19.05 7.77 20.86
C LEU A 169 -19.66 8.11 22.23
N SER A 170 -20.80 7.50 22.59
CA SER A 170 -21.38 7.60 23.93
C SER A 170 -20.46 6.96 24.98
N GLU A 171 -19.90 5.79 24.70
CA GLU A 171 -18.90 5.13 25.57
C GLU A 171 -17.61 5.93 25.73
N LEU A 172 -17.21 6.69 24.70
CA LEU A 172 -16.09 7.63 24.74
C LEU A 172 -16.41 8.95 25.48
N GLY A 173 -17.67 9.20 25.84
CA GLY A 173 -18.10 10.35 26.65
C GLY A 173 -18.72 11.52 25.88
N VAL A 174 -19.06 11.34 24.59
CA VAL A 174 -19.81 12.36 23.82
C VAL A 174 -21.24 12.47 24.36
N GLN A 175 -21.67 13.68 24.71
CA GLN A 175 -23.05 13.95 25.11
C GLN A 175 -23.90 14.29 23.88
N TRP A 176 -24.87 13.42 23.59
CA TRP A 176 -25.86 13.63 22.54
C TRP A 176 -26.97 14.59 22.99
N VAL A 177 -27.31 15.56 22.15
CA VAL A 177 -28.40 16.52 22.39
C VAL A 177 -29.22 16.77 21.13
N PRO A 178 -30.54 17.02 21.24
CA PRO A 178 -31.30 17.64 20.16
C PRO A 178 -30.72 19.01 19.80
N MET A 179 -30.68 19.34 18.52
CA MET A 179 -30.12 20.60 18.02
C MET A 179 -30.72 21.85 18.68
N MET A 180 -32.00 21.81 19.07
CA MET A 180 -32.68 22.92 19.75
C MET A 180 -32.37 23.04 21.26
N GLN A 181 -31.54 22.16 21.82
CA GLN A 181 -31.18 22.10 23.25
C GLN A 181 -29.68 22.34 23.52
N ILE A 182 -28.92 22.77 22.50
CA ILE A 182 -27.48 23.07 22.61
C ILE A 182 -27.22 24.09 23.73
N ALA A 183 -27.91 25.23 23.71
CA ALA A 183 -27.67 26.32 24.65
C ALA A 183 -28.00 25.95 26.11
N GLU A 184 -29.10 25.21 26.32
CA GLU A 184 -29.49 24.69 27.63
C GLU A 184 -28.46 23.69 28.17
N SER A 185 -27.97 22.79 27.32
CA SER A 185 -27.00 21.75 27.69
C SER A 185 -25.65 22.33 28.12
N ILE A 186 -25.17 23.34 27.38
CA ILE A 186 -23.94 24.08 27.68
C ILE A 186 -24.05 24.81 29.03
N LYS A 187 -25.22 25.42 29.30
CA LYS A 187 -25.52 26.18 30.52
C LYS A 187 -25.54 25.30 31.76
N ASN A 188 -26.28 24.20 31.73
CA ASN A 188 -26.47 23.30 32.88
C ASN A 188 -25.15 22.65 33.34
N ARG A 189 -24.24 22.32 32.40
CA ARG A 189 -22.93 21.70 32.68
C ARG A 189 -21.94 22.59 33.46
N THR A 190 -22.14 23.91 33.57
CA THR A 190 -21.19 24.78 34.30
C THR A 190 -21.16 24.59 35.82
N ASN A 191 -22.07 23.77 36.37
CA ASN A 191 -22.12 23.44 37.81
C ASN A 191 -21.48 22.09 38.17
N ASP A 192 -21.29 21.17 37.21
CA ASP A 192 -20.78 19.82 37.46
C ASP A 192 -19.30 19.70 37.07
N SER A 193 -18.41 19.74 38.05
CA SER A 193 -16.98 19.52 37.84
C SER A 193 -16.69 18.05 37.50
N SER A 194 -16.35 17.75 36.24
CA SER A 194 -15.96 16.39 35.84
C SER A 194 -14.65 15.97 36.51
N THR A 195 -14.59 14.71 36.95
CA THR A 195 -13.36 14.09 37.44
C THR A 195 -12.49 13.73 36.23
N SER A 196 -11.46 14.54 35.95
CA SER A 196 -10.58 14.33 34.80
C SER A 196 -9.81 13.01 34.91
N LEU A 197 -10.14 12.08 34.02
CA LEU A 197 -9.35 10.89 33.72
C LEU A 197 -8.27 11.27 32.70
N ASP A 198 -7.33 12.12 33.11
CA ASP A 198 -6.20 12.60 32.29
C ASP A 198 -5.35 11.44 31.74
N LYS A 199 -5.66 11.04 30.51
CA LYS A 199 -5.02 9.97 29.73
C LYS A 199 -4.38 10.56 28.47
N PRO A 200 -3.07 10.40 28.25
CA PRO A 200 -2.41 10.91 27.06
C PRO A 200 -3.02 10.34 25.77
N LEU A 201 -3.24 11.19 24.77
CA LEU A 201 -3.57 10.78 23.41
C LEU A 201 -2.28 10.57 22.61
N ILE A 202 -2.20 9.47 21.85
CA ILE A 202 -1.15 9.24 20.84
C ILE A 202 -1.85 9.10 19.48
N SER A 203 -1.77 10.15 18.66
CA SER A 203 -2.25 10.19 17.27
C SER A 203 -1.09 10.03 16.28
N ALA A 204 -1.43 9.85 14.99
CA ALA A 204 -0.49 10.02 13.87
C ALA A 204 0.31 11.34 13.98
N THR A 205 -0.38 12.46 14.19
CA THR A 205 0.21 13.78 14.39
C THR A 205 1.06 13.92 15.66
N THR A 206 0.84 13.06 16.67
CA THR A 206 1.70 13.00 17.87
C THR A 206 3.03 12.32 17.54
N ILE A 207 3.03 11.34 16.63
CA ILE A 207 4.23 10.62 16.17
C ILE A 207 5.01 11.43 15.14
N SER A 208 4.33 12.10 14.18
CA SER A 208 4.99 12.91 13.14
C SER A 208 5.81 14.08 13.68
N ASN A 209 5.50 14.54 14.90
CA ASN A 209 6.11 15.71 15.54
C ASN A 209 7.21 15.32 16.54
N LEU A 210 7.62 14.05 16.60
CA LEU A 210 8.76 13.60 17.40
C LEU A 210 10.09 13.89 16.70
N ASP A 211 11.14 14.15 17.48
CA ASP A 211 12.51 14.20 16.96
C ASP A 211 12.89 12.86 16.32
N ALA A 212 13.56 12.91 15.17
CA ALA A 212 13.96 11.72 14.38
C ALA A 212 14.90 10.73 15.10
N ASN A 213 15.35 11.05 16.32
CA ASN A 213 16.18 10.19 17.17
C ASN A 213 15.37 9.43 18.24
N VAL A 214 14.05 9.64 18.36
CA VAL A 214 13.19 9.02 19.38
C VAL A 214 12.85 7.58 18.99
N GLN A 215 13.55 6.61 19.56
CA GLN A 215 13.35 5.18 19.28
C GLN A 215 12.27 4.49 20.16
N GLU A 216 11.92 5.09 21.29
CA GLU A 216 10.94 4.55 22.25
C GLU A 216 10.19 5.72 22.92
N LEU A 217 8.87 5.56 23.11
CA LEU A 217 7.98 6.59 23.66
C LEU A 217 7.22 6.02 24.87
N VAL A 218 7.71 6.29 26.08
CA VAL A 218 7.22 5.69 27.33
C VAL A 218 6.30 6.65 28.09
N TYR A 219 5.04 6.25 28.31
CA TYR A 219 4.10 7.00 29.14
C TYR A 219 3.88 6.35 30.50
N ALA A 220 3.91 7.15 31.57
CA ALA A 220 3.67 6.72 32.95
C ALA A 220 2.19 6.48 33.29
N LYS A 221 1.27 6.79 32.36
CA LYS A 221 -0.18 6.58 32.47
C LYS A 221 -0.67 5.73 31.30
N GLN A 222 -1.84 5.10 31.44
CA GLN A 222 -2.52 4.45 30.32
C GLN A 222 -2.89 5.48 29.24
N ALA A 223 -2.12 5.52 28.15
CA ALA A 223 -2.39 6.34 26.98
C ALA A 223 -3.48 5.70 26.08
N ILE A 224 -4.19 6.54 25.33
CA ILE A 224 -5.11 6.11 24.27
C ILE A 224 -4.37 6.24 22.94
N ILE A 225 -4.07 5.10 22.32
CA ILE A 225 -3.40 5.03 21.02
C ILE A 225 -4.48 5.00 19.93
N THR A 226 -4.39 5.87 18.93
CA THR A 226 -5.30 5.82 17.78
C THR A 226 -4.83 4.75 16.79
N PRO A 227 -5.74 4.11 16.02
CA PRO A 227 -5.34 3.23 14.93
C PRO A 227 -4.37 3.89 13.95
N LEU A 228 -4.46 5.20 13.73
CA LEU A 228 -3.53 5.89 12.83
C LEU A 228 -2.13 6.09 13.41
N ALA A 229 -1.98 6.28 14.73
CA ALA A 229 -0.67 6.13 15.38
C ALA A 229 -0.08 4.71 15.25
N HIS A 230 -0.93 3.72 14.93
CA HIS A 230 -0.56 2.34 14.65
C HIS A 230 -0.42 2.02 13.15
N TYR A 231 -0.93 2.87 12.25
CA TYR A 231 -0.85 2.71 10.79
C TYR A 231 0.25 3.55 10.14
N ASP A 232 0.54 4.76 10.63
CA ASP A 232 1.76 5.51 10.24
C ASP A 232 3.03 4.81 10.76
N TYR A 233 2.87 3.86 11.68
CA TYR A 233 3.89 2.88 12.06
C TYR A 233 4.27 1.90 10.92
N TYR A 234 3.67 2.02 9.72
CA TYR A 234 3.97 1.22 8.53
C TYR A 234 4.71 1.95 7.39
N ALA A 235 5.53 2.95 7.70
CA ALA A 235 6.55 3.39 6.74
C ALA A 235 7.80 4.04 7.39
N ASP A 236 8.59 3.26 8.11
CA ASP A 236 10.03 3.59 8.34
C ASP A 236 10.81 3.34 7.02
N ARG A 237 10.45 4.09 5.97
CA ARG A 237 10.84 3.85 4.57
C ARG A 237 12.12 4.60 4.24
N LEU A 238 13.19 3.85 3.98
CA LEU A 238 14.54 4.37 3.76
C LEU A 238 14.78 4.83 2.32
N SER A 239 14.19 4.15 1.33
CA SER A 239 14.19 4.57 -0.07
C SER A 239 12.95 4.11 -0.84
N ARG A 240 12.75 4.72 -2.01
CA ARG A 240 11.80 4.31 -3.05
C ARG A 240 12.45 4.58 -4.41
N GLU A 241 12.82 3.54 -5.13
CA GLU A 241 13.29 3.63 -6.51
C GLU A 241 12.15 3.25 -7.47
N HIS A 242 11.97 4.00 -8.54
CA HIS A 242 11.01 3.72 -9.60
C HIS A 242 11.76 3.64 -10.93
N ARG A 243 11.50 2.59 -11.71
CA ARG A 243 12.26 2.27 -12.93
C ARG A 243 11.33 1.80 -14.04
N ILE A 244 11.40 2.45 -15.20
CA ILE A 244 10.69 2.02 -16.42
C ILE A 244 11.22 0.67 -16.89
N ALA A 245 10.35 -0.18 -17.45
CA ALA A 245 10.76 -1.56 -17.74
C ALA A 245 11.79 -1.68 -18.88
N SER A 246 11.99 -0.64 -19.69
CA SER A 246 13.07 -0.55 -20.68
C SER A 246 14.47 -0.34 -20.09
N ASP A 247 14.60 0.13 -18.84
CA ASP A 247 15.88 0.28 -18.11
C ASP A 247 16.38 -1.08 -17.55
N VAL A 248 16.60 -2.02 -18.47
CA VAL A 248 17.10 -3.37 -18.19
C VAL A 248 18.62 -3.37 -18.04
N ASP A 249 19.14 -3.79 -16.88
CA ASP A 249 20.59 -3.88 -16.63
C ASP A 249 21.25 -5.01 -17.44
N GLU A 250 20.61 -6.19 -17.44
CA GLU A 250 21.06 -7.38 -18.17
C GLU A 250 19.87 -8.14 -18.74
N TRP A 251 20.07 -8.88 -19.83
CA TRP A 251 19.04 -9.82 -20.29
C TRP A 251 19.60 -11.15 -20.75
N ILE A 252 18.78 -12.19 -20.62
CA ILE A 252 19.08 -13.56 -21.02
C ILE A 252 17.97 -14.05 -21.94
N GLU A 253 18.33 -14.46 -23.16
CA GLU A 253 17.49 -15.23 -24.06
C GLU A 253 18.14 -16.60 -24.25
N ARG A 254 17.38 -17.70 -24.07
CA ARG A 254 17.83 -19.05 -24.45
C ARG A 254 16.76 -19.78 -25.22
N GLY A 255 17.16 -20.45 -26.31
CA GLY A 255 16.25 -21.13 -27.22
C GLY A 255 15.31 -20.14 -27.91
N ASN A 256 14.07 -20.53 -28.15
CA ASN A 256 13.08 -19.70 -28.85
C ASN A 256 12.44 -18.68 -27.90
N ALA A 257 13.22 -17.69 -27.46
CA ALA A 257 12.79 -16.63 -26.56
C ALA A 257 13.35 -15.26 -27.00
N THR A 258 12.62 -14.19 -26.69
CA THR A 258 13.03 -12.80 -27.01
C THR A 258 12.62 -11.80 -25.93
N ILE A 259 13.42 -10.75 -25.79
CA ILE A 259 13.03 -9.52 -25.10
C ILE A 259 13.04 -8.35 -26.08
N THR A 260 11.94 -7.60 -26.14
CA THR A 260 11.76 -6.46 -27.05
C THR A 260 11.13 -5.27 -26.32
N ALA A 261 11.05 -4.11 -26.96
CA ALA A 261 10.12 -3.07 -26.53
C ALA A 261 8.68 -3.62 -26.47
N SER A 262 7.86 -3.11 -25.54
CA SER A 262 6.46 -3.53 -25.43
C SER A 262 5.59 -2.83 -26.48
N PRO A 263 4.72 -3.56 -27.21
CA PRO A 263 3.67 -2.98 -28.05
C PRO A 263 2.47 -2.43 -27.23
N ARG A 264 2.57 -2.37 -25.89
CA ARG A 264 1.48 -1.93 -24.99
C ARG A 264 1.82 -0.75 -24.10
N PHE A 265 3.10 -0.51 -23.84
CA PHE A 265 3.60 0.53 -22.94
C PHE A 265 4.80 1.19 -23.61
N GLU A 266 4.82 2.52 -23.70
CA GLU A 266 5.77 3.29 -24.50
C GLU A 266 7.23 3.02 -24.12
N ASP A 267 7.53 3.07 -22.82
CA ASP A 267 8.83 2.73 -22.23
C ASP A 267 8.85 1.31 -21.60
N GLY A 268 7.96 0.43 -22.05
CA GLY A 268 7.82 -0.93 -21.52
C GLY A 268 8.69 -1.96 -22.24
N VAL A 269 8.81 -3.13 -21.60
CA VAL A 269 9.53 -4.30 -22.14
C VAL A 269 8.58 -5.48 -22.27
N ARG A 270 8.66 -6.20 -23.39
CA ARG A 270 7.96 -7.47 -23.62
C ARG A 270 8.95 -8.60 -23.48
N LEU A 271 8.61 -9.60 -22.68
CA LEU A 271 9.26 -10.90 -22.64
C LEU A 271 8.33 -11.94 -23.26
N THR A 272 8.83 -12.74 -24.18
CA THR A 272 8.11 -13.86 -24.77
C THR A 272 9.02 -15.09 -24.88
N ALA A 273 8.51 -16.27 -24.52
CA ALA A 273 9.22 -17.53 -24.62
C ALA A 273 8.31 -18.59 -25.27
N TRP A 274 8.65 -19.04 -26.48
CA TRP A 274 7.85 -20.01 -27.24
C TRP A 274 8.40 -21.44 -27.06
N ALA A 275 7.71 -22.25 -26.26
CA ALA A 275 7.95 -23.69 -26.23
C ALA A 275 6.97 -24.41 -27.16
N ASN A 276 7.51 -25.19 -28.11
CA ASN A 276 6.69 -26.02 -29.00
C ASN A 276 6.36 -27.35 -28.31
N ASP A 277 5.20 -27.42 -27.63
CA ASP A 277 4.64 -28.68 -27.12
C ASP A 277 3.99 -29.48 -28.28
N THR A 278 4.82 -30.12 -29.10
CA THR A 278 4.36 -31.03 -30.16
C THR A 278 3.69 -32.25 -29.55
N GLN A 279 2.36 -32.21 -29.42
CA GLN A 279 1.50 -33.17 -28.72
C GLN A 279 1.54 -34.64 -29.24
N ASN A 280 2.50 -35.01 -30.09
CA ASN A 280 2.50 -36.28 -30.82
C ASN A 280 3.91 -36.86 -31.12
N THR A 281 4.94 -36.43 -30.39
CA THR A 281 6.31 -36.99 -30.52
C THR A 281 6.72 -37.77 -29.26
N GLU A 282 6.82 -39.10 -29.37
CA GLU A 282 7.44 -39.95 -28.35
C GLU A 282 8.97 -39.71 -28.24
N ASN A 283 9.56 -39.05 -29.24
CA ASN A 283 10.91 -38.49 -29.20
C ASN A 283 10.99 -37.31 -28.23
N THR A 284 11.80 -37.44 -27.19
CA THR A 284 12.07 -36.35 -26.23
C THR A 284 13.07 -35.29 -26.73
N ASP A 285 13.63 -35.46 -27.93
CA ASP A 285 14.64 -34.58 -28.52
C ASP A 285 14.04 -33.42 -29.34
N ASP A 286 12.76 -33.50 -29.72
CA ASP A 286 12.08 -32.52 -30.60
C ASP A 286 11.47 -31.32 -29.85
N TYR A 287 11.48 -31.31 -28.50
CA TYR A 287 11.03 -30.16 -27.71
C TYR A 287 11.99 -28.98 -27.89
N GLU A 288 11.45 -27.80 -28.18
CA GLU A 288 12.22 -26.55 -28.16
C GLU A 288 11.98 -25.84 -26.83
N PHE A 289 13.04 -25.77 -26.00
CA PHE A 289 12.98 -24.99 -24.77
C PHE A 289 13.09 -23.49 -25.04
N ALA A 290 12.49 -22.68 -24.17
CA ALA A 290 12.51 -21.23 -24.28
C ALA A 290 12.49 -20.60 -22.89
N ILE A 291 13.38 -19.62 -22.67
CA ILE A 291 13.34 -18.75 -21.48
C ILE A 291 13.86 -17.35 -21.82
N ALA A 292 13.05 -16.34 -21.49
CA ALA A 292 13.41 -14.92 -21.54
C ALA A 292 13.52 -14.40 -20.12
N SER A 293 14.55 -13.60 -19.81
CA SER A 293 14.74 -12.99 -18.50
C SER A 293 15.34 -11.59 -18.61
N ALA A 294 14.58 -10.58 -18.15
CA ALA A 294 15.08 -9.22 -17.94
C ALA A 294 15.56 -9.09 -16.50
N VAL A 295 16.72 -8.47 -16.28
CA VAL A 295 17.41 -8.36 -14.99
C VAL A 295 17.52 -6.90 -14.59
N TYR A 296 17.31 -6.63 -13.32
CA TYR A 296 17.34 -5.31 -12.71
C TYR A 296 18.11 -5.38 -11.38
N LEU A 297 19.06 -4.48 -11.21
CA LEU A 297 19.90 -4.34 -10.02
C LEU A 297 19.52 -3.07 -9.26
N PHE A 298 18.98 -3.22 -8.04
CA PHE A 298 18.53 -2.10 -7.21
C PHE A 298 19.52 -1.83 -6.06
N GLU A 299 19.84 -0.56 -5.81
CA GLU A 299 20.67 -0.18 -4.65
C GLU A 299 19.80 -0.12 -3.39
N ILE A 300 20.16 -0.88 -2.37
CA ILE A 300 19.38 -1.03 -1.13
C ILE A 300 20.13 -0.37 0.03
N PRO A 301 19.55 0.67 0.69
CA PRO A 301 20.19 1.36 1.80
C PRO A 301 20.64 0.45 2.95
N ALA A 302 21.78 0.79 3.54
CA ALA A 302 22.22 0.17 4.78
C ALA A 302 21.17 0.37 5.90
N GLY A 303 20.87 -0.69 6.65
CA GLY A 303 19.84 -0.66 7.70
C GLY A 303 18.44 -1.07 7.22
N THR A 304 18.22 -1.31 5.93
CA THR A 304 17.00 -1.94 5.42
C THR A 304 16.81 -3.33 6.03
N GLN A 305 15.61 -3.62 6.55
CA GLN A 305 15.23 -4.96 7.02
C GLN A 305 14.22 -5.64 6.09
N TYR A 306 13.40 -4.86 5.38
CA TYR A 306 12.34 -5.33 4.48
C TYR A 306 12.35 -4.56 3.16
N ILE A 307 11.98 -5.25 2.07
CA ILE A 307 11.86 -4.69 0.72
C ILE A 307 10.49 -5.07 0.18
N GLU A 308 9.82 -4.11 -0.45
CA GLU A 308 8.61 -4.31 -1.23
C GLU A 308 8.89 -4.00 -2.69
N VAL A 309 8.64 -4.97 -3.56
CA VAL A 309 8.74 -4.83 -5.01
C VAL A 309 7.33 -4.80 -5.60
N LEU A 310 6.98 -3.69 -6.25
CA LEU A 310 5.80 -3.56 -7.09
C LEU A 310 6.22 -3.81 -8.54
N VAL A 311 5.66 -4.84 -9.17
CA VAL A 311 5.82 -5.08 -10.62
C VAL A 311 4.52 -4.68 -11.30
N ARG A 312 4.56 -3.74 -12.24
CA ARG A 312 3.39 -3.30 -13.03
C ARG A 312 3.49 -3.88 -14.44
N TYR A 313 2.47 -4.63 -14.87
CA TYR A 313 2.53 -5.41 -16.10
C TYR A 313 1.14 -5.72 -16.71
N ARG A 314 1.15 -6.38 -17.86
CA ARG A 314 -0.01 -7.05 -18.47
C ARG A 314 0.45 -8.36 -19.12
N GLY A 315 0.02 -9.47 -18.54
CA GLY A 315 0.23 -10.80 -19.09
C GLY A 315 -0.81 -11.20 -20.14
N GLU A 316 -0.50 -12.25 -20.89
CA GLU A 316 -1.47 -13.02 -21.66
C GLU A 316 -1.62 -14.43 -21.06
N PRO A 317 -2.86 -14.91 -20.82
CA PRO A 317 -3.07 -16.23 -20.24
C PRO A 317 -2.81 -17.32 -21.28
N HIS A 318 -1.85 -18.21 -21.06
CA HIS A 318 -1.60 -19.37 -21.94
C HIS A 318 -1.74 -20.72 -21.20
N HIS A 319 -1.17 -20.89 -19.99
CA HIS A 319 -1.23 -22.18 -19.27
C HIS A 319 -1.52 -22.07 -17.77
N LEU A 320 -2.10 -23.15 -17.22
CA LEU A 320 -2.24 -23.43 -15.78
C LEU A 320 -1.13 -24.41 -15.37
N GLU A 321 -0.20 -24.00 -14.51
CA GLU A 321 0.88 -24.89 -14.01
C GLU A 321 0.61 -25.45 -12.60
N ILE A 322 -0.19 -24.75 -11.81
CA ILE A 322 -0.50 -25.13 -10.42
C ILE A 322 -1.88 -25.79 -10.45
N GLU A 323 -1.92 -27.12 -10.37
CA GLU A 323 -3.16 -27.93 -10.47
C GLU A 323 -4.26 -27.50 -9.46
N ASP A 324 -3.88 -26.86 -8.36
CA ASP A 324 -4.77 -26.34 -7.31
C ASP A 324 -5.43 -24.97 -7.66
N TYR A 325 -5.12 -24.31 -8.78
CA TYR A 325 -5.54 -22.92 -9.08
C TYR A 325 -5.94 -22.63 -10.54
N ASP A 326 -7.17 -22.11 -10.73
CA ASP A 326 -7.75 -21.67 -12.04
C ASP A 326 -7.21 -20.32 -12.56
N GLU A 327 -5.93 -20.02 -12.34
CA GLU A 327 -5.31 -18.72 -12.62
C GLU A 327 -4.07 -18.90 -13.51
N PRO A 328 -4.13 -18.56 -14.81
CA PRO A 328 -2.98 -18.68 -15.69
C PRO A 328 -1.82 -17.79 -15.26
N ILE A 329 -0.61 -18.31 -15.40
CA ILE A 329 0.63 -17.58 -15.12
C ILE A 329 0.98 -16.73 -16.36
N ALA A 330 1.45 -15.51 -16.13
CA ALA A 330 1.99 -14.62 -17.17
C ALA A 330 3.51 -14.62 -17.22
N GLY A 331 4.15 -14.96 -16.10
CA GLY A 331 5.58 -14.98 -15.89
C GLY A 331 5.89 -15.13 -14.41
N ARG A 332 7.18 -15.09 -14.06
CA ARG A 332 7.69 -15.18 -12.69
C ARG A 332 8.59 -13.97 -12.40
N ALA A 333 8.44 -13.39 -11.21
CA ALA A 333 9.45 -12.51 -10.64
C ALA A 333 10.36 -13.33 -9.72
N TRP A 334 11.66 -13.38 -10.00
CA TRP A 334 12.64 -14.11 -9.20
C TRP A 334 13.59 -13.13 -8.52
N ILE A 335 13.86 -13.36 -7.23
CA ILE A 335 14.79 -12.52 -6.46
C ILE A 335 15.87 -13.41 -5.85
N ARG A 336 17.14 -13.02 -6.01
CA ARG A 336 18.30 -13.77 -5.52
C ARG A 336 18.23 -13.99 -4.00
N ASN A 337 18.62 -15.17 -3.54
CA ASN A 337 18.70 -15.52 -2.13
C ASN A 337 20.08 -16.14 -1.84
N THR A 338 21.01 -15.29 -1.40
CA THR A 338 22.41 -15.64 -1.08
C THR A 338 22.54 -16.72 -0.01
N LYS A 339 21.57 -16.82 0.91
CA LYS A 339 21.53 -17.89 1.91
C LYS A 339 21.20 -19.23 1.25
N ARG A 340 20.30 -19.26 0.28
CA ARG A 340 20.01 -20.45 -0.53
C ARG A 340 21.21 -20.82 -1.40
N GLU A 341 21.81 -19.85 -2.07
CA GLU A 341 23.05 -19.99 -2.87
C GLU A 341 24.17 -20.65 -2.06
N THR A 342 24.45 -20.15 -0.85
CA THR A 342 25.44 -20.71 0.08
C THR A 342 25.08 -22.12 0.56
N THR A 343 23.79 -22.40 0.78
CA THR A 343 23.32 -23.72 1.25
C THR A 343 23.33 -24.78 0.13
N ARG A 344 23.13 -24.37 -1.13
CA ARG A 344 22.92 -25.27 -2.28
C ARG A 344 24.16 -25.47 -3.15
N SER A 345 25.09 -24.52 -3.19
CA SER A 345 26.36 -24.63 -3.91
C SER A 345 27.30 -25.74 -3.39
N GLY A 346 27.05 -26.27 -2.18
CA GLY A 346 27.78 -27.40 -1.62
C GLY A 346 27.33 -28.80 -2.10
N TYR A 347 26.33 -28.89 -2.98
CA TYR A 347 25.88 -30.16 -3.56
C TYR A 347 26.71 -30.55 -4.80
N TYR A 348 26.88 -31.85 -5.03
CA TYR A 348 27.47 -32.40 -6.26
C TYR A 348 26.52 -32.27 -7.46
N ASP A 349 26.36 -31.05 -7.95
CA ASP A 349 25.64 -30.76 -9.20
C ASP A 349 26.60 -30.15 -10.22
N GLU A 350 26.89 -30.91 -11.27
CA GLU A 350 27.78 -30.52 -12.36
C GLU A 350 27.30 -29.26 -13.10
N ASN A 351 26.00 -28.97 -13.04
CA ASN A 351 25.36 -27.81 -13.67
C ASN A 351 25.21 -26.61 -12.71
N ALA A 352 25.69 -26.67 -11.46
CA ALA A 352 25.51 -25.63 -10.44
C ALA A 352 25.87 -24.22 -10.92
N LYS A 353 26.86 -24.10 -11.82
CA LYS A 353 27.34 -22.84 -12.40
C LYS A 353 26.34 -22.13 -13.33
N GLU A 354 25.32 -22.82 -13.84
CA GLU A 354 24.29 -22.23 -14.72
C GLU A 354 22.99 -21.85 -13.98
N THR A 355 22.84 -22.22 -12.71
CA THR A 355 21.59 -22.07 -11.95
C THR A 355 21.67 -20.95 -10.93
N ARG A 356 20.58 -20.17 -10.86
CA ARG A 356 20.39 -19.05 -9.93
C ARG A 356 19.57 -19.50 -8.73
N TYR A 357 20.01 -19.15 -7.52
CA TYR A 357 19.41 -19.60 -6.26
C TYR A 357 18.64 -18.45 -5.59
N GLY A 358 17.33 -18.58 -5.43
CA GLY A 358 16.47 -17.46 -5.03
C GLY A 358 15.10 -17.85 -4.49
N ASP A 359 14.20 -16.88 -4.48
CA ASP A 359 12.77 -17.06 -4.21
C ASP A 359 11.94 -16.54 -5.40
N THR A 360 10.93 -17.31 -5.80
CA THR A 360 10.14 -17.08 -7.02
C THR A 360 8.72 -16.66 -6.67
N PHE A 361 8.22 -15.60 -7.31
CA PHE A 361 6.86 -15.07 -7.13
C PHE A 361 6.08 -15.17 -8.45
N VAL A 362 4.85 -15.66 -8.38
CA VAL A 362 3.97 -15.83 -9.56
C VAL A 362 3.38 -14.49 -9.97
N LEU A 363 3.48 -14.14 -11.26
CA LEU A 363 2.77 -13.00 -11.85
C LEU A 363 1.48 -13.51 -12.50
N ARG A 364 0.31 -13.25 -11.88
CA ARG A 364 -1.00 -13.75 -12.33
C ARG A 364 -1.45 -13.04 -13.61
N ALA A 365 -1.91 -13.76 -14.65
CA ALA A 365 -2.28 -13.15 -15.94
C ALA A 365 -3.55 -12.27 -15.89
N LYS A 366 -4.45 -12.54 -14.94
CA LYS A 366 -5.64 -11.69 -14.70
C LYS A 366 -5.24 -10.33 -14.11
N ASN A 367 -4.15 -10.27 -13.35
CA ASN A 367 -3.69 -9.08 -12.64
C ASN A 367 -2.97 -8.06 -13.52
N ARG A 368 -2.80 -6.86 -12.97
CA ARG A 368 -2.10 -5.72 -13.59
C ARG A 368 -0.88 -5.26 -12.79
N SER A 369 -0.78 -5.71 -11.56
CA SER A 369 0.41 -5.63 -10.72
C SER A 369 0.45 -6.78 -9.71
N GLU A 370 1.63 -7.05 -9.16
CA GLU A 370 1.80 -7.83 -7.92
C GLU A 370 2.66 -7.03 -6.94
N HIS A 371 2.40 -7.21 -5.64
CA HIS A 371 3.23 -6.70 -4.54
C HIS A 371 3.99 -7.86 -3.89
N ILE A 372 5.31 -7.76 -3.87
CA ILE A 372 6.24 -8.79 -3.40
C ILE A 372 6.98 -8.24 -2.18
N LYS A 373 6.63 -8.72 -0.98
CA LYS A 373 7.21 -8.31 0.31
C LYS A 373 8.20 -9.35 0.80
N ILE A 374 9.47 -8.98 0.93
CA ILE A 374 10.58 -9.87 1.33
C ILE A 374 11.44 -9.25 2.45
N PRO A 375 12.14 -10.05 3.27
CA PRO A 375 13.22 -9.54 4.10
C PRO A 375 14.42 -9.15 3.23
N ALA A 376 15.15 -8.10 3.60
CA ALA A 376 16.44 -7.78 2.97
C ALA A 376 17.54 -8.82 3.32
N VAL A 377 17.42 -9.46 4.48
CA VAL A 377 18.37 -10.46 4.99
C VAL A 377 18.35 -11.72 4.13
N GLY A 378 19.36 -11.84 3.26
CA GLY A 378 19.54 -12.94 2.31
C GLY A 378 19.35 -12.51 0.86
N HIS A 379 18.57 -11.45 0.61
CA HIS A 379 18.24 -10.97 -0.74
C HIS A 379 19.09 -9.77 -1.20
N VAL A 380 19.72 -9.07 -0.27
CA VAL A 380 20.72 -8.04 -0.55
C VAL A 380 22.13 -8.62 -0.44
N LYS A 381 23.00 -8.28 -1.39
CA LYS A 381 24.42 -8.61 -1.38
C LYS A 381 25.25 -7.40 -1.80
N ASP A 382 26.28 -7.07 -1.01
CA ASP A 382 27.24 -6.00 -1.34
C ASP A 382 26.58 -4.62 -1.63
N GLY A 383 25.37 -4.38 -1.08
CA GLY A 383 24.54 -3.18 -1.31
C GLY A 383 23.40 -3.37 -2.33
N TRP A 384 23.39 -4.46 -3.09
CA TRP A 384 22.51 -4.64 -4.25
C TRP A 384 21.48 -5.76 -4.08
N MET A 385 20.28 -5.57 -4.62
CA MET A 385 19.28 -6.63 -4.84
C MET A 385 19.20 -6.98 -6.32
N GLU A 386 19.24 -8.27 -6.64
CA GLU A 386 19.14 -8.82 -8.00
C GLU A 386 17.72 -9.38 -8.22
N LEU A 387 16.94 -8.69 -9.07
CA LEU A 387 15.57 -9.03 -9.46
C LEU A 387 15.53 -9.42 -10.95
N HIS A 388 14.88 -10.53 -11.26
CA HIS A 388 14.59 -10.96 -12.63
C HIS A 388 13.08 -10.98 -12.86
N ILE A 389 12.62 -10.46 -13.99
CA ILE A 389 11.32 -10.82 -14.56
C ILE A 389 11.57 -11.87 -15.65
N VAL A 390 10.83 -12.98 -15.60
CA VAL A 390 11.10 -14.19 -16.38
C VAL A 390 9.82 -14.69 -17.05
N ALA A 391 9.94 -15.09 -18.32
CA ALA A 391 8.92 -15.85 -19.06
C ALA A 391 9.53 -17.18 -19.55
N GLU A 392 8.82 -18.29 -19.40
CA GLU A 392 9.18 -19.62 -19.94
C GLU A 392 8.04 -20.21 -20.78
N GLY A 393 8.31 -21.30 -21.51
CA GLY A 393 7.28 -22.35 -21.67
C GLY A 393 5.97 -22.00 -22.39
N GLY A 394 5.91 -20.92 -23.18
CA GLY A 394 4.68 -20.41 -23.80
C GLY A 394 4.18 -19.08 -23.22
N GLU A 395 4.89 -18.48 -22.26
CA GLU A 395 4.48 -17.23 -21.60
C GLU A 395 4.80 -15.97 -22.41
N GLN A 396 3.94 -14.97 -22.23
CA GLN A 396 4.11 -13.62 -22.77
C GLN A 396 3.66 -12.56 -21.75
N ILE A 397 4.56 -11.65 -21.41
CA ILE A 397 4.34 -10.57 -20.45
C ILE A 397 4.87 -9.23 -20.98
N ASP A 398 4.00 -8.23 -20.99
CA ASP A 398 4.37 -6.83 -21.15
C ASP A 398 4.59 -6.21 -19.77
N VAL A 399 5.80 -5.78 -19.44
CA VAL A 399 6.12 -5.04 -18.21
C VAL A 399 6.12 -3.54 -18.51
N GLU A 400 5.54 -2.76 -17.61
CA GLU A 400 5.35 -1.30 -17.72
C GLU A 400 6.43 -0.57 -16.91
N TYR A 401 6.50 -0.87 -15.62
CA TYR A 401 7.56 -0.40 -14.71
C TYR A 401 7.75 -1.36 -13.53
N LEU A 402 8.85 -1.17 -12.82
CA LEU A 402 9.12 -1.78 -11.52
C LEU A 402 9.35 -0.67 -10.49
N GLU A 403 8.97 -0.92 -9.25
CA GLU A 403 9.20 0.00 -8.14
C GLU A 403 9.64 -0.78 -6.91
N VAL A 404 10.68 -0.30 -6.24
CA VAL A 404 11.28 -0.94 -5.06
C VAL A 404 11.27 0.05 -3.90
N SER A 405 10.47 -0.24 -2.88
CA SER A 405 10.43 0.49 -1.61
C SER A 405 11.18 -0.30 -0.54
N THR A 406 12.02 0.38 0.25
CA THR A 406 12.86 -0.25 1.28
C THR A 406 12.49 0.27 2.66
N TYR A 407 12.42 -0.61 3.66
CA TYR A 407 11.94 -0.25 5.00
C TYR A 407 12.84 -0.80 6.10
N HIS A 408 13.00 -0.04 7.18
CA HIS A 408 13.64 -0.50 8.40
C HIS A 408 12.73 -1.44 9.22
N ARG A 409 11.39 -1.28 9.14
CA ARG A 409 10.39 -2.21 9.71
C ARG A 409 9.14 -2.31 8.84
N GLN A 410 8.54 -3.49 8.74
CA GLN A 410 7.24 -3.75 8.09
C GLN A 410 6.51 -4.93 8.80
N PRO A 411 5.21 -5.20 8.52
CA PRO A 411 4.45 -6.20 9.26
C PRO A 411 4.91 -7.64 8.99
N LYS A 412 4.48 -8.54 9.87
CA LYS A 412 4.80 -9.97 9.84
C LYS A 412 4.09 -10.68 8.68
N VAL A 413 4.68 -10.61 7.49
CA VAL A 413 4.26 -11.35 6.28
C VAL A 413 3.97 -12.82 6.65
N ARG A 414 2.70 -13.24 6.52
CA ARG A 414 2.31 -14.61 6.79
C ARG A 414 2.64 -15.48 5.58
N VAL A 415 3.28 -16.62 5.83
CA VAL A 415 3.61 -17.61 4.80
C VAL A 415 2.97 -18.94 5.19
N ILE A 416 2.08 -19.45 4.34
CA ILE A 416 1.45 -20.77 4.52
C ILE A 416 2.17 -21.75 3.61
N GLN A 417 2.86 -22.73 4.21
CA GLN A 417 3.51 -23.80 3.46
C GLN A 417 2.48 -24.71 2.80
N ARG A 418 2.67 -24.99 1.50
CA ARG A 418 1.94 -26.01 0.74
C ARG A 418 2.93 -27.03 0.16
N TYR A 419 2.43 -28.23 -0.10
CA TYR A 419 3.17 -29.34 -0.70
C TYR A 419 2.29 -30.03 -1.74
N THR A 420 2.74 -30.11 -2.99
CA THR A 420 2.01 -30.85 -4.04
C THR A 420 2.30 -32.34 -3.85
N PRO A 421 1.30 -33.20 -3.62
CA PRO A 421 1.54 -34.63 -3.40
C PRO A 421 1.97 -35.36 -4.70
N THR A 422 1.72 -34.76 -5.86
CA THR A 422 1.73 -35.43 -7.18
C THR A 422 2.44 -34.63 -8.26
N TYR A 423 3.51 -33.90 -7.95
CA TYR A 423 4.28 -33.18 -8.98
C TYR A 423 4.92 -34.18 -9.98
N ARG A 424 4.36 -34.26 -11.19
CA ARG A 424 4.72 -35.27 -12.19
C ARG A 424 6.01 -34.89 -12.92
N TRP A 425 7.16 -35.20 -12.31
CA TRP A 425 8.53 -34.94 -12.80
C TRP A 425 8.92 -35.52 -14.20
N ARG A 426 7.96 -35.86 -15.07
CA ARG A 426 8.15 -36.22 -16.49
C ARG A 426 7.00 -35.68 -17.36
N PRO A 427 7.28 -35.20 -18.59
CA PRO A 427 8.61 -35.10 -19.21
C PRO A 427 9.46 -33.98 -18.60
N TRP A 428 10.77 -34.22 -18.46
CA TRP A 428 11.69 -33.31 -17.77
C TRP A 428 11.86 -31.96 -18.48
N HIS A 429 11.59 -31.88 -19.79
CA HIS A 429 11.72 -30.65 -20.56
C HIS A 429 10.68 -29.57 -20.18
N ARG A 430 9.56 -29.95 -19.57
CA ARG A 430 8.54 -29.02 -19.04
C ARG A 430 8.97 -28.27 -17.77
N TYR A 431 10.22 -28.44 -17.32
CA TYR A 431 10.78 -27.80 -16.13
C TYR A 431 11.96 -26.88 -16.47
N THR A 432 11.79 -26.10 -17.53
CA THR A 432 12.82 -25.23 -18.12
C THR A 432 13.28 -24.16 -17.14
N TYR A 433 12.35 -23.43 -16.51
CA TYR A 433 12.66 -22.47 -15.46
C TYR A 433 13.37 -23.13 -14.27
N LEU A 434 12.88 -24.29 -13.81
CA LEU A 434 13.45 -24.99 -12.64
C LEU A 434 14.87 -25.52 -12.89
N TYR A 435 15.31 -25.69 -14.14
CA TYR A 435 16.72 -25.94 -14.46
C TYR A 435 17.59 -24.70 -14.20
N PHE A 436 17.13 -23.51 -14.60
CA PHE A 436 17.89 -22.25 -14.49
C PHE A 436 17.70 -21.51 -13.15
N TYR A 437 16.61 -21.78 -12.42
CA TYR A 437 16.22 -21.11 -11.18
C TYR A 437 15.82 -22.13 -10.10
N ASP A 438 16.58 -22.20 -9.01
CA ASP A 438 16.24 -22.98 -7.82
C ASP A 438 15.61 -22.07 -6.75
N GLY A 439 14.36 -22.36 -6.37
CA GLY A 439 13.61 -21.56 -5.40
C GLY A 439 12.37 -22.27 -4.86
N PRO A 440 11.70 -21.72 -3.83
CA PRO A 440 10.29 -21.98 -3.57
C PRO A 440 9.46 -21.05 -4.47
N VAL A 441 8.25 -21.48 -4.85
CA VAL A 441 7.28 -20.63 -5.55
C VAL A 441 6.29 -20.06 -4.55
N TYR A 442 6.13 -18.75 -4.56
CA TYR A 442 5.26 -17.97 -3.71
C TYR A 442 4.09 -17.44 -4.56
N TYR A 443 2.88 -17.84 -4.17
CA TYR A 443 1.64 -17.31 -4.74
C TYR A 443 1.12 -16.21 -3.81
N ALA A 444 0.98 -14.99 -4.32
CA ALA A 444 0.37 -13.88 -3.59
C ALA A 444 -1.14 -14.11 -3.46
N THR A 445 -1.69 -13.90 -2.26
CA THR A 445 -3.15 -13.93 -2.05
C THR A 445 -3.66 -12.56 -1.69
N ASP A 446 -4.92 -12.28 -2.02
CA ASP A 446 -5.57 -10.99 -1.79
C ASP A 446 -5.93 -10.75 -0.31
N SER A 447 -5.31 -11.50 0.60
CA SER A 447 -5.46 -11.44 2.06
C SER A 447 -4.09 -11.37 2.76
N ASP A 448 -3.19 -10.57 2.18
CA ASP A 448 -1.82 -10.24 2.63
C ASP A 448 -1.00 -11.41 3.21
N HIS A 449 -1.03 -12.54 2.52
CA HIS A 449 -0.19 -13.70 2.85
C HIS A 449 0.19 -14.49 1.59
N TYR A 450 1.36 -15.12 1.63
CA TYR A 450 1.82 -15.97 0.54
C TYR A 450 1.51 -17.45 0.80
N LEU A 451 1.09 -18.17 -0.25
CA LEU A 451 1.17 -19.62 -0.27
C LEU A 451 2.54 -20.01 -0.81
N ARG A 452 3.35 -20.68 0.00
CA ARG A 452 4.70 -21.12 -0.35
C ARG A 452 4.68 -22.59 -0.76
N TRP A 453 4.76 -22.81 -2.07
CA TRP A 453 5.08 -24.10 -2.65
C TRP A 453 6.59 -24.31 -2.54
N SER A 454 7.01 -25.28 -1.76
CA SER A 454 8.35 -25.85 -1.92
C SER A 454 8.19 -27.14 -2.72
N TYR A 455 8.81 -27.19 -3.89
CA TYR A 455 9.01 -28.46 -4.60
C TYR A 455 9.58 -29.49 -3.62
N PRO A 456 9.06 -30.73 -3.62
CA PRO A 456 9.21 -31.65 -2.50
C PRO A 456 10.68 -31.91 -2.16
N VAL A 457 10.95 -32.13 -0.86
CA VAL A 457 12.25 -32.13 -0.15
C VAL A 457 13.24 -33.23 -0.62
N TYR A 458 12.96 -33.88 -1.74
CA TYR A 458 13.73 -34.96 -2.33
C TYR A 458 14.70 -34.44 -3.38
N ASP A 459 15.81 -33.87 -2.91
CA ASP A 459 16.90 -33.31 -3.72
C ASP A 459 17.29 -34.20 -4.92
N HIS A 460 17.29 -35.52 -4.73
CA HIS A 460 17.67 -36.49 -5.76
C HIS A 460 16.78 -36.44 -7.03
N HIS A 461 15.49 -36.11 -6.92
CA HIS A 461 14.62 -35.98 -8.10
C HIS A 461 14.93 -34.70 -8.88
N TYR A 462 15.13 -33.57 -8.18
CA TYR A 462 15.50 -32.29 -8.78
C TYR A 462 16.88 -32.36 -9.46
N LEU A 463 17.88 -32.93 -8.77
CA LEU A 463 19.22 -33.17 -9.32
C LEU A 463 19.18 -34.14 -10.52
N SER A 464 18.32 -35.18 -10.47
CA SER A 464 18.14 -36.09 -11.61
C SER A 464 17.57 -35.38 -12.84
N ILE A 465 16.57 -34.50 -12.66
CA ILE A 465 16.05 -33.66 -13.75
C ILE A 465 17.16 -32.77 -14.32
N ARG A 466 17.95 -32.11 -13.47
CA ARG A 466 19.04 -31.24 -13.94
C ARG A 466 20.14 -32.02 -14.69
N SER A 467 20.44 -33.25 -14.28
CA SER A 467 21.33 -34.14 -15.04
C SER A 467 20.77 -34.49 -16.43
N TYR A 468 19.50 -34.93 -16.53
CA TYR A 468 18.87 -35.24 -17.82
C TYR A 468 18.72 -34.01 -18.72
N TYR A 469 18.28 -32.88 -18.15
CA TYR A 469 18.07 -31.62 -18.85
C TYR A 469 19.41 -31.03 -19.33
N GLY A 470 20.47 -31.08 -18.52
CA GLY A 470 21.82 -30.70 -18.93
C GLY A 470 22.35 -31.57 -20.08
N GLY A 471 22.10 -32.88 -20.04
CA GLY A 471 22.44 -33.80 -21.14
C GLY A 471 21.66 -33.55 -22.43
N TYR A 472 20.40 -33.11 -22.35
CA TYR A 472 19.63 -32.62 -23.49
C TYR A 472 20.15 -31.28 -24.01
N LEU A 473 20.41 -30.31 -23.13
CA LEU A 473 21.00 -29.02 -23.52
C LEU A 473 22.35 -29.21 -24.21
N GLY A 474 23.16 -30.19 -23.80
CA GLY A 474 24.39 -30.55 -24.50
C GLY A 474 24.17 -30.96 -25.96
N ARG A 475 23.08 -31.70 -26.26
CA ARG A 475 22.68 -32.04 -27.64
C ARG A 475 22.11 -30.83 -28.37
N TYR A 476 21.19 -30.09 -27.75
CA TYR A 476 20.56 -28.91 -28.34
C TYR A 476 21.59 -27.82 -28.70
N ARG A 477 22.59 -27.58 -27.84
CA ARG A 477 23.76 -26.70 -28.13
C ARG A 477 24.49 -27.10 -29.42
N GLY A 478 24.58 -28.40 -29.72
CA GLY A 478 25.21 -28.93 -30.92
C GLY A 478 24.36 -28.80 -32.18
N TYR A 479 23.03 -28.93 -32.06
CA TYR A 479 22.10 -28.80 -33.20
C TYR A 479 21.73 -27.35 -33.54
N TYR A 480 21.57 -26.49 -32.53
CA TYR A 480 21.05 -25.12 -32.67
C TYR A 480 21.98 -24.03 -32.10
N PRO A 481 23.29 -24.00 -32.47
CA PRO A 481 24.28 -23.12 -31.82
C PRO A 481 23.96 -21.62 -31.93
N SER A 482 23.23 -21.19 -32.97
CA SER A 482 22.84 -19.78 -33.18
C SER A 482 21.57 -19.34 -32.44
N ALA A 483 20.75 -20.27 -31.96
CA ALA A 483 19.56 -20.00 -31.14
C ALA A 483 19.81 -20.28 -29.64
N TYR A 484 20.94 -20.90 -29.30
CA TYR A 484 21.16 -21.45 -27.97
C TYR A 484 21.18 -20.40 -26.84
N TYR A 485 21.88 -19.29 -27.03
CA TYR A 485 22.14 -18.32 -25.96
C TYR A 485 22.43 -16.92 -26.51
N ARG A 486 21.73 -15.91 -25.99
CA ARG A 486 22.09 -14.50 -26.14
C ARG A 486 22.05 -13.85 -24.75
N TYR A 487 23.02 -12.99 -24.50
CA TYR A 487 23.22 -12.37 -23.20
C TYR A 487 23.88 -11.00 -23.40
N TYR A 488 23.45 -10.04 -22.59
CA TYR A 488 24.12 -8.75 -22.42
C TYR A 488 24.26 -8.48 -20.94
N SER A 489 25.45 -8.04 -20.53
CA SER A 489 25.75 -7.57 -19.18
C SER A 489 26.92 -6.59 -19.24
N PRO A 490 26.82 -5.43 -18.56
CA PRO A 490 27.95 -4.56 -18.32
C PRO A 490 28.69 -4.89 -17.00
N TYR A 491 28.14 -5.75 -16.13
CA TYR A 491 28.62 -5.98 -14.76
C TYR A 491 29.35 -7.32 -14.56
N TYR A 492 28.87 -8.42 -15.16
CA TYR A 492 29.54 -9.72 -15.10
C TYR A 492 30.65 -9.81 -16.16
N GLY A 493 31.90 -9.65 -15.70
CA GLY A 493 33.08 -9.55 -16.55
C GLY A 493 33.32 -10.73 -17.50
N SER A 494 32.92 -10.55 -18.77
CA SER A 494 33.55 -11.13 -19.97
C SER A 494 33.89 -12.64 -19.92
N TYR A 495 32.87 -13.49 -19.94
CA TYR A 495 33.03 -14.81 -20.55
C TYR A 495 32.84 -14.71 -22.07
N HIS A 496 33.97 -14.60 -22.80
CA HIS A 496 33.97 -14.55 -24.26
C HIS A 496 33.45 -15.86 -24.88
N SER A 497 32.32 -15.78 -25.58
CA SER A 497 32.06 -16.60 -26.77
C SER A 497 31.77 -15.66 -27.94
N TYR A 498 32.50 -15.80 -29.04
CA TYR A 498 32.45 -14.87 -30.17
C TYR A 498 31.06 -14.80 -30.81
N TYR A 499 30.45 -13.62 -30.86
CA TYR A 499 29.82 -13.16 -32.11
C TYR A 499 29.82 -11.63 -32.25
N ARG A 500 29.80 -11.17 -33.50
CA ARG A 500 29.97 -9.76 -33.90
C ARG A 500 28.60 -9.09 -34.06
N GLY A 501 27.97 -8.75 -32.94
CA GLY A 501 26.69 -8.04 -32.91
C GLY A 501 26.75 -6.67 -33.60
N ARG A 502 25.64 -6.24 -34.21
CA ARG A 502 25.47 -4.91 -34.80
C ARG A 502 24.95 -3.97 -33.70
N GLU A 503 25.47 -2.75 -33.61
CA GLU A 503 24.93 -1.74 -32.69
C GLU A 503 23.49 -1.39 -33.08
N SER A 504 22.55 -1.48 -32.14
CA SER A 504 21.17 -1.00 -32.33
C SER A 504 20.46 -0.66 -31.01
N LEU A 505 21.12 0.11 -30.14
CA LEU A 505 20.46 0.86 -29.05
C LEU A 505 20.61 2.39 -29.22
N GLN A 506 20.73 2.84 -30.48
CA GLN A 506 20.43 4.22 -30.91
C GLN A 506 20.06 4.19 -32.39
N LYS A 507 19.07 5.02 -32.78
CA LYS A 507 18.51 5.17 -34.16
C LYS A 507 17.69 3.97 -34.67
N ALA A 508 16.45 3.85 -34.19
CA ALA A 508 15.37 3.11 -34.86
C ALA A 508 14.09 3.98 -35.06
N TYR A 509 14.22 5.31 -35.06
CA TYR A 509 13.17 6.16 -35.63
C TYR A 509 13.15 6.00 -37.16
N THR A 510 11.94 5.88 -37.72
CA THR A 510 11.62 5.76 -39.15
C THR A 510 12.29 4.60 -39.92
N ALA A 511 11.66 3.41 -39.92
CA ALA A 511 11.21 2.66 -41.12
C ALA A 511 10.87 1.18 -40.80
N ASP A 512 9.59 0.81 -40.90
CA ASP A 512 9.05 -0.43 -41.53
C ASP A 512 7.61 -0.77 -41.09
N TYR A 513 6.68 0.18 -41.25
CA TYR A 513 5.24 -0.08 -41.23
C TYR A 513 4.75 -0.58 -42.62
N ALA A 514 5.35 -1.65 -43.14
CA ALA A 514 5.22 -2.05 -44.56
C ALA A 514 5.20 -3.56 -44.85
N ALA A 515 4.94 -4.42 -43.87
CA ALA A 515 4.75 -5.86 -44.08
C ALA A 515 3.65 -6.45 -43.18
N LEU A 516 3.10 -7.60 -43.58
CA LEU A 516 2.07 -8.38 -42.86
C LEU A 516 0.66 -7.77 -42.75
N GLN A 517 0.30 -6.80 -43.60
CA GLN A 517 -1.06 -6.71 -44.12
C GLN A 517 -1.08 -7.20 -45.58
N THR A 518 -1.89 -8.23 -45.86
CA THR A 518 -2.79 -8.44 -47.04
C THR A 518 -3.04 -9.95 -47.24
N PHE A 519 -4.26 -10.30 -47.64
CA PHE A 519 -4.82 -11.64 -47.91
C PHE A 519 -5.13 -12.50 -46.65
N PHE A 520 -6.30 -13.14 -46.51
CA PHE A 520 -7.45 -13.28 -47.43
C PHE A 520 -8.75 -12.60 -46.92
N PHE A 521 -9.77 -12.54 -47.79
CA PHE A 521 -11.05 -11.82 -47.62
C PHE A 521 -12.17 -12.61 -48.34
N PHE A 522 -13.46 -12.26 -48.11
CA PHE A 522 -14.70 -12.85 -48.70
C PHE A 522 -15.12 -14.25 -48.18
N VAL A 523 -16.41 -14.63 -48.01
CA VAL A 523 -17.75 -13.94 -47.85
C VAL A 523 -18.81 -15.06 -47.53
N GLU A 524 -20.07 -14.94 -47.08
CA GLU A 524 -21.10 -13.89 -46.80
C GLU A 524 -21.95 -14.34 -45.57
N PRO A 525 -22.84 -13.51 -44.96
CA PRO A 525 -23.64 -13.90 -43.78
C PRO A 525 -25.02 -14.52 -44.12
N VAL A 526 -25.62 -15.26 -43.18
CA VAL A 526 -27.01 -15.74 -43.23
C VAL A 526 -27.73 -15.41 -41.91
N VAL A 527 -29.05 -15.20 -41.96
CA VAL A 527 -29.83 -14.47 -40.94
C VAL A 527 -31.08 -15.25 -40.47
N LEU A 528 -31.35 -15.19 -39.15
CA LEU A 528 -32.57 -15.66 -38.43
C LEU A 528 -32.84 -17.18 -38.45
N VAL A 529 -33.33 -17.77 -37.36
CA VAL A 529 -34.76 -17.73 -36.93
C VAL A 529 -34.90 -18.03 -35.42
N GLU A 530 -35.89 -17.43 -34.75
CA GLU A 530 -36.30 -17.81 -33.38
C GLU A 530 -36.94 -19.21 -33.35
N HIS A 531 -36.79 -19.94 -32.25
CA HIS A 531 -37.87 -20.81 -31.81
C HIS A 531 -38.03 -20.80 -30.28
N LYS A 532 -39.15 -20.24 -29.82
CA LYS A 532 -39.65 -20.43 -28.45
C LYS A 532 -40.25 -21.83 -28.34
N GLN A 533 -39.99 -22.48 -27.22
CA GLN A 533 -40.96 -23.43 -26.64
C GLN A 533 -40.86 -23.40 -25.12
N GLN A 534 -41.88 -22.82 -24.48
CA GLN A 534 -42.21 -23.12 -23.10
C GLN A 534 -42.98 -24.44 -23.08
N LEU A 535 -42.79 -25.27 -22.06
CA LEU A 535 -43.88 -26.10 -21.53
C LEU A 535 -43.69 -26.32 -20.02
N ALA A 536 -44.83 -26.34 -19.35
CA ALA A 536 -45.08 -26.12 -17.92
C ALA A 536 -44.70 -27.32 -17.00
N PRO A 537 -44.91 -27.22 -15.67
CA PRO A 537 -44.46 -28.21 -14.67
C PRO A 537 -45.58 -29.20 -14.29
N GLU A 538 -45.58 -29.63 -13.01
CA GLU A 538 -46.37 -30.71 -12.37
C GLU A 538 -45.80 -32.11 -12.63
N VAL A 539 -45.75 -33.04 -11.65
CA VAL A 539 -46.37 -33.06 -10.30
C VAL A 539 -45.33 -32.98 -9.18
#